data_AF-X1KW63-F1
#
_entry.id   AF-X1KW63-F1
#
_cell.length_a   1.000
_cell.length_b   1.000
_cell.length_c   1.000
_cell.angle_alpha   90.00
_cell.angle_beta   90.00
_cell.angle_gamma   90.00
#
_symmetry.space_group_name_H-M   'P 1'
#
loop_
_entity.id
_entity.type
_entity.pdbx_description
1 polymer ?
#
loop_
_entity_poly.entity_id
_entity_poly.type
_entity_poly.pdbx_seq_one_letter_code
_entity_poly.pdbx_strand_id
1 'polypeptide(L)' 'GIRKIRLTGGEPLVRKDIERLVAKLAVIDAINEVCMTTNGSLLADMAMKLKRSGFFAVLERQTLVLDILYLIFTS' A
#
# COMPACT_ATOMS: atom_id res chain seq x y z
N GLY A 1 -15.52 8.04 -13.11
CA GLY A 1 -14.11 8.44 -12.95
C GLY A 1 -13.39 7.40 -12.13
N ILE A 2 -12.14 7.08 -12.45
CA ILE A 2 -11.32 6.14 -11.69
C ILE A 2 -10.90 6.81 -10.39
N ARG A 3 -11.38 6.29 -9.25
CA ARG A 3 -11.04 6.79 -7.91
C ARG A 3 -10.16 5.84 -7.10
N LYS A 4 -10.12 4.58 -7.54
CA LYS A 4 -9.42 3.49 -6.88
C LYS A 4 -8.51 2.78 -7.87
N ILE A 5 -7.26 2.57 -7.48
CA ILE A 5 -6.30 1.77 -8.23
C ILE A 5 -5.95 0.53 -7.42
N ARG A 6 -5.99 -0.63 -8.06
CA ARG A 6 -5.46 -1.87 -7.50
C ARG A 6 -4.16 -2.21 -8.23
N LEU A 7 -3.06 -2.20 -7.50
CA LEU A 7 -1.78 -2.73 -7.94
C LEU A 7 -1.86 -4.26 -7.91
N THR A 8 -1.69 -4.86 -9.07
CA THR A 8 -1.71 -6.31 -9.30
C THR A 8 -0.37 -6.76 -9.87
N GLY A 9 -0.11 -8.07 -9.83
CA GLY A 9 1.16 -8.68 -10.26
C GLY A 9 1.44 -9.94 -9.45
N GLY A 10 2.73 -10.30 -9.34
CA GLY A 10 3.21 -11.24 -8.32
C GLY A 10 3.15 -10.61 -6.92
N GLU A 11 4.26 -10.63 -6.19
CA GLU A 11 4.36 -9.94 -4.91
C GLU A 11 4.73 -8.44 -5.10
N PRO A 12 3.81 -7.48 -4.87
CA PRO A 12 4.08 -6.06 -5.16
C PRO A 12 5.18 -5.47 -4.28
N LEU A 13 5.38 -5.98 -3.06
CA LEU A 13 6.40 -5.46 -2.14
C LEU A 13 7.83 -5.85 -2.54
N VAL A 14 8.00 -6.87 -3.40
CA VAL A 14 9.33 -7.24 -3.95
C VAL A 14 9.79 -6.24 -5.02
N ARG A 15 8.87 -5.43 -5.55
CA ARG A 15 9.18 -4.44 -6.59
C ARG A 15 10.01 -3.29 -6.00
N LYS A 16 11.25 -3.14 -6.48
CA LYS A 16 12.21 -2.12 -6.00
C LYS A 16 11.69 -0.67 -6.05
N ASP A 17 10.79 -0.36 -6.98
CA ASP A 17 10.24 0.98 -7.18
C ASP A 17 8.79 1.14 -6.67
N ILE A 18 8.30 0.22 -5.82
CA ILE A 18 6.92 0.26 -5.31
C ILE A 18 6.60 1.56 -4.56
N GLU A 19 7.53 2.06 -3.74
CA GLU A 19 7.37 3.32 -3.01
C GLU A 19 7.21 4.51 -3.96
N ARG A 20 8.03 4.55 -5.02
CA ARG A 20 7.98 5.63 -6.02
C ARG A 20 6.70 5.56 -6.85
N LEU A 21 6.25 4.35 -7.18
CA LEU A 21 4.98 4.16 -7.87
C LEU A 21 3.82 4.69 -7.02
N VAL A 22 3.78 4.29 -5.76
CA VAL A 22 2.74 4.73 -4.83
C VAL A 22 2.76 6.26 -4.66
N ALA A 23 3.93 6.87 -4.47
CA ALA A 23 4.05 8.32 -4.35
C ALA A 23 3.51 9.06 -5.58
N LYS A 24 3.78 8.54 -6.78
CA LYS A 24 3.24 9.11 -8.03
C LYS A 24 1.73 8.98 -8.14
N LEU A 25 1.14 7.91 -7.59
CA LEU A 25 -0.30 7.71 -7.61
C LEU A 25 -1.02 8.54 -6.55
N ALA A 26 -0.38 8.76 -5.39
CA ALA A 26 -0.93 9.53 -4.27
C ALA A 26 -1.13 11.03 -4.59
N VAL A 27 -0.37 11.58 -5.56
CA VAL A 27 -0.49 12.99 -5.98
C VAL A 27 -1.52 13.23 -7.09
N ILE A 28 -2.21 12.19 -7.55
CA ILE A 28 -3.23 12.33 -8.59
C ILE A 28 -4.58 12.59 -7.92
N ASP A 29 -5.11 13.81 -8.04
CA ASP A 29 -6.36 14.25 -7.38
C ASP A 29 -7.56 13.33 -7.63
N ALA A 30 -7.62 12.70 -8.80
CA ALA A 30 -8.69 11.78 -9.15
C ALA A 30 -8.63 10.45 -8.37
N ILE A 31 -7.47 10.08 -7.82
CA ILE A 31 -7.21 8.80 -7.15
C ILE A 31 -7.21 9.04 -5.64
N ASN A 32 -8.24 8.53 -4.99
CA ASN A 32 -8.40 8.61 -3.54
C ASN A 32 -7.87 7.35 -2.83
N GLU A 33 -7.70 6.25 -3.56
CA GLU A 33 -7.35 4.96 -2.97
C GLU A 33 -6.40 4.17 -3.87
N VAL A 34 -5.28 3.74 -3.30
CA VAL A 34 -4.37 2.76 -3.92
C VAL A 34 -4.35 1.53 -3.03
N CYS A 35 -4.66 0.38 -3.62
CA CYS A 35 -4.65 -0.92 -2.95
C CYS A 35 -3.66 -1.87 -3.61
N MET A 36 -3.14 -2.83 -2.85
CA MET A 36 -2.39 -3.95 -3.40
C MET A 36 -2.72 -5.23 -2.66
N THR A 37 -2.51 -6.37 -3.31
CA THR A 37 -2.55 -7.67 -2.66
C THR A 37 -1.13 -8.15 -2.43
N THR A 38 -0.77 -8.41 -1.17
CA THR A 38 0.55 -8.90 -0.76
C THR A 38 0.40 -10.17 0.06
N ASN A 39 1.43 -11.01 0.05
CA ASN A 39 1.59 -12.15 0.95
C ASN A 39 2.09 -11.73 2.35
N GLY A 40 2.30 -10.44 2.60
CA GLY A 40 2.64 -9.89 3.92
C GLY A 40 4.11 -10.05 4.34
N SER A 41 4.91 -10.88 3.66
CA SER A 41 6.30 -11.20 4.06
C SER A 41 7.24 -9.99 4.19
N LEU A 42 7.04 -8.95 3.37
CA LEU A 42 7.83 -7.71 3.38
C LEU A 42 7.06 -6.52 3.96
N LEU A 43 5.86 -6.74 4.50
CA LEU A 43 4.96 -5.65 4.86
C LEU A 43 5.47 -4.89 6.08
N ALA A 44 6.00 -5.57 7.09
CA ALA A 44 6.57 -4.92 8.28
C ALA A 44 7.71 -3.95 7.92
N ASP A 45 8.62 -4.38 7.04
CA ASP A 45 9.77 -3.59 6.60
C ASP A 45 9.37 -2.40 5.71
N MET A 46 8.26 -2.54 4.97
CA MET A 46 7.82 -1.56 3.98
C MET A 46 6.72 -0.63 4.51
N ALA A 47 6.01 -0.96 5.58
CA ALA A 47 4.84 -0.24 6.09
C ALA A 47 5.11 1.26 6.31
N MET A 48 6.22 1.59 7.00
CA MET A 48 6.60 2.98 7.27
C MET A 48 6.94 3.75 5.99
N LYS A 49 7.58 3.08 5.02
CA LYS A 49 7.97 3.71 3.76
C LYS A 49 6.73 3.96 2.88
N LEU A 50 5.82 2.99 2.83
CA LEU A 50 4.55 3.11 2.13
C LEU A 50 3.68 4.22 2.74
N LYS A 51 3.58 4.30 4.07
CA LYS A 51 2.89 5.40 4.76
C LYS A 51 3.45 6.77 4.35
N ARG A 52 4.78 6.94 4.38
CA ARG A 52 5.45 8.18 3.97
C ARG A 52 5.19 8.54 2.50
N SER A 53 4.99 7.54 1.64
CA SER A 53 4.67 7.76 0.23
C SER A 53 3.21 8.14 -0.06
N GLY A 54 2.36 8.30 0.98
CA GLY A 54 0.95 8.69 0.82
C GLY A 54 0.00 7.52 0.57
N PHE A 55 0.37 6.30 0.99
CA PHE A 55 -0.45 5.11 0.82
C PHE A 55 -1.50 4.93 1.91
N PHE A 56 -2.70 4.48 1.54
CA PHE A 56 -3.82 4.35 2.47
C PHE A 56 -4.46 2.95 2.60
N ALA A 57 -4.16 1.93 1.77
CA ALA A 57 -4.86 0.63 1.92
C ALA A 57 -4.10 -0.62 1.43
N VAL A 58 -3.75 -1.54 2.34
CA VAL A 58 -3.17 -2.86 2.04
C VAL A 58 -4.26 -3.94 2.21
N LEU A 59 -4.35 -4.91 1.28
CA LEU A 59 -5.26 -6.05 1.40
C LEU A 59 -4.46 -7.36 1.38
N GLU A 60 -4.41 -8.06 2.50
CA GLU A 60 -3.82 -9.40 2.61
C GLU A 60 -4.87 -10.48 2.34
N ARG A 61 -4.45 -11.61 1.75
CA ARG A 61 -5.31 -12.76 1.44
C ARG A 61 -5.67 -13.63 2.66
N GLN A 62 -5.13 -13.32 3.85
CA GLN A 62 -5.60 -13.86 5.13
C GLN A 62 -5.72 -12.71 6.15
N THR A 63 -6.82 -12.69 6.88
CA THR A 63 -7.24 -11.57 7.71
C THR A 63 -6.36 -11.38 8.94
N LEU A 64 -5.43 -10.42 8.92
CA LEU A 64 -4.91 -9.70 10.10
C LEU A 64 -4.60 -8.24 9.71
N VAL A 65 -5.66 -7.51 9.36
CA VAL A 65 -5.57 -6.10 8.94
C VAL A 65 -5.50 -5.13 10.15
N LEU A 66 -5.60 -5.64 11.38
CA LEU A 66 -5.69 -4.80 12.59
C LEU A 66 -4.33 -4.33 13.16
N ASP A 67 -3.27 -5.13 13.13
CA ASP A 67 -2.00 -4.75 13.78
C ASP A 67 -1.19 -3.72 12.99
N ILE A 68 -1.21 -3.83 11.65
CA ILE A 68 -0.42 -2.95 10.77
C ILE A 68 -1.17 -1.66 10.45
N LEU A 69 -2.51 -1.70 10.33
CA LEU A 69 -3.29 -0.45 10.32
C LEU A 69 -3.07 0.33 11.62
N TYR A 70 -2.95 -0.34 12.76
CA TYR A 70 -2.65 0.36 14.01
C TYR A 70 -1.30 1.11 13.93
N LEU A 71 -0.22 0.44 13.49
CA LEU A 71 1.09 1.08 13.25
C LEU A 71 1.04 2.22 12.21
N ILE A 72 0.25 2.07 11.15
CA ILE A 72 0.12 3.08 10.10
C ILE A 72 -0.78 4.26 10.54
N PHE A 73 -1.75 4.07 11.42
CA PHE A 73 -2.74 5.09 11.79
C PHE A 73 -2.56 5.71 13.19
N THR A 74 -1.69 5.17 14.07
CA THR A 74 -1.52 5.68 15.46
C THR A 74 -0.16 6.34 15.76
N SER A 75 0.55 6.86 14.76
CA SER A 75 1.79 7.63 14.96
C SER A 75 1.92 8.79 13.99
#